data_AF-A0A662KUW5-F1
#
_entry.id   AF-A0A662KUW5-F1
#
_cell.length_a   1.000
_cell.length_b   1.000
_cell.length_c   1.000
_cell.angle_alpha   90.00
_cell.angle_beta   90.00
_cell.angle_gamma   90.00
#
_symmetry.space_group_name_H-M   'P 1'
#
loop_
_entity.id
_entity.type
_entity.pdbx_description
1 polymer ?
#
loop_
_entity_poly.entity_id
_entity_poly.type
_entity_poly.pdbx_seq_one_letter_code
_entity_poly.pdbx_strand_id
1 'polypeptide(L)'
;YYHPHKKSIVTQREVGVDVPSFNEALRRVLRMDPDVIMVGELRDLETMESALRAAETGHLVFSTVHTTSAQGTITRIVDQFPVNQQNQIRIQLSTTLIAVLSQTLIPRIDVRGRIAAFEFMVVTNAIANLIRENKVYRIPSSIQTGKKFEMRLLDEHLFQLVIDGKIDIKDAIDQAHEPSALQEKIEAFRKGQITLPQREEAVEAQAEQENTVLRR
;
A
#
# COMPACT_ATOMS: atom_id res chain seq x y z
N TYR A 1 17.88 -14.75 -2.31
CA TYR A 1 16.78 -15.62 -2.79
C TYR A 1 16.62 -15.34 -4.29
N TYR A 2 16.37 -16.34 -5.13
CA TYR A 2 16.32 -16.18 -6.59
C TYR A 2 14.95 -16.65 -7.12
N HIS A 3 14.36 -15.90 -8.04
CA HIS A 3 13.10 -16.26 -8.69
C HIS A 3 13.35 -17.01 -10.01
N PRO A 4 13.10 -18.34 -10.08
CA PRO A 4 13.22 -19.08 -11.33
C PRO A 4 12.08 -18.73 -12.29
N HIS A 5 12.33 -18.91 -13.59
CA HIS A 5 11.30 -18.73 -14.63
C HIS A 5 10.13 -19.71 -14.44
N LYS A 6 8.92 -19.24 -14.75
CA LYS A 6 7.69 -20.04 -14.76
C LYS A 6 6.87 -19.67 -16.01
N LYS A 7 5.78 -18.91 -15.83
CA LYS A 7 5.01 -18.32 -16.95
C LYS A 7 5.59 -17.01 -17.45
N SER A 8 6.58 -16.46 -16.74
CA SER A 8 7.26 -15.21 -17.07
C SER A 8 8.77 -15.44 -17.08
N ILE A 9 9.46 -14.68 -17.93
CA ILE A 9 10.91 -14.53 -17.89
C ILE A 9 11.22 -13.53 -16.77
N VAL A 10 12.16 -13.90 -15.90
CA VAL A 10 12.49 -13.13 -14.68
C VAL A 10 13.98 -12.83 -14.68
N THR A 11 14.32 -11.58 -15.01
CA THR A 11 15.70 -11.09 -15.00
C THR A 11 15.94 -10.32 -13.70
N GLN A 12 16.86 -10.81 -12.86
CA GLN A 12 17.23 -10.18 -11.59
C GLN A 12 18.64 -9.61 -11.74
N ARG A 13 18.84 -8.35 -11.35
CA ARG A 13 20.14 -7.66 -11.43
C ARG A 13 20.49 -7.05 -10.09
N GLU A 14 21.63 -7.43 -9.55
CA GLU A 14 22.17 -6.92 -8.30
C GLU A 14 23.04 -5.67 -8.55
N VAL A 15 22.77 -4.62 -7.78
CA VAL A 15 23.56 -3.37 -7.84
C VAL A 15 24.95 -3.62 -7.25
N GLY A 16 25.99 -3.18 -7.95
CA GLY A 16 27.38 -3.42 -7.62
C GLY A 16 27.95 -4.72 -8.21
N VAL A 17 27.11 -5.61 -8.74
CA VAL A 17 27.51 -6.87 -9.38
C VAL A 17 27.13 -6.87 -10.85
N ASP A 18 25.83 -6.77 -11.17
CA ASP A 18 25.31 -6.85 -12.54
C ASP A 18 25.13 -5.48 -13.19
N VAL A 19 24.93 -4.44 -12.37
CA VAL A 19 24.70 -3.04 -12.75
C VAL A 19 25.39 -2.10 -11.76
N PRO A 20 25.90 -0.94 -12.18
CA PRO A 20 26.64 -0.05 -11.29
C PRO A 20 25.73 0.71 -10.31
N SER A 21 24.48 1.01 -10.68
CA SER A 21 23.52 1.76 -9.87
C SER A 21 22.07 1.48 -10.28
N PHE A 22 21.10 1.87 -9.45
CA PHE A 22 19.67 1.79 -9.77
C PHE A 22 19.28 2.62 -11.00
N ASN A 23 19.80 3.85 -11.09
CA ASN A 23 19.54 4.74 -12.22
C ASN A 23 19.96 4.10 -13.56
N GLU A 24 21.18 3.56 -13.61
CA GLU A 24 21.69 2.92 -14.82
C GLU A 24 20.89 1.64 -15.14
N ALA A 25 20.51 0.88 -14.12
CA ALA A 25 19.66 -0.30 -14.29
C ALA A 25 18.30 0.06 -14.91
N LEU A 26 17.66 1.11 -14.41
CA LEU A 26 16.36 1.61 -14.88
C LEU A 26 16.44 2.16 -16.31
N ARG A 27 17.47 2.93 -16.67
CA ARG A 27 17.67 3.40 -18.04
C ARG A 27 17.79 2.24 -19.04
N ARG A 28 18.50 1.17 -18.64
CA ARG A 28 18.64 -0.03 -19.48
C ARG A 28 17.34 -0.82 -19.55
N VAL A 29 16.60 -0.96 -18.44
CA VAL A 29 15.38 -1.77 -18.38
C VAL A 29 14.34 -1.32 -19.40
N LEU A 30 14.20 -0.01 -19.63
CA LEU A 30 13.25 0.54 -20.60
C LEU A 30 13.54 0.16 -22.06
N ARG A 31 14.69 -0.45 -22.35
CA ARG A 31 15.06 -0.96 -23.69
C ARG A 31 15.16 -2.49 -23.73
N MET A 32 14.74 -3.17 -22.65
CA MET A 32 14.76 -4.63 -22.54
C MET A 32 13.36 -5.25 -22.69
N ASP A 33 12.41 -4.50 -23.25
CA ASP A 33 11.02 -4.92 -23.45
C ASP A 33 10.34 -5.50 -22.19
N PRO A 34 10.40 -4.83 -21.02
CA PRO A 34 9.82 -5.37 -19.80
C PRO A 34 8.31 -5.15 -19.74
N ASP A 35 7.56 -6.09 -19.17
CA ASP A 35 6.16 -5.85 -18.78
C ASP A 35 6.07 -5.30 -17.33
N VAL A 36 6.93 -5.81 -16.46
CA VAL A 36 6.94 -5.54 -15.02
C VAL A 36 8.34 -5.17 -14.57
N ILE A 37 8.46 -4.09 -13.81
CA ILE A 37 9.73 -3.59 -13.27
C ILE A 37 9.63 -3.57 -11.75
N MET A 38 10.49 -4.32 -11.07
CA MET A 38 10.67 -4.20 -9.63
C MET A 38 11.91 -3.37 -9.34
N VAL A 39 11.72 -2.15 -8.88
CA VAL A 39 12.77 -1.28 -8.38
C VAL A 39 12.83 -1.46 -6.87
N GLY A 40 14.02 -1.56 -6.28
CA GLY A 40 14.18 -1.74 -4.83
C GLY A 40 13.57 -0.59 -4.03
N GLU A 41 14.41 0.36 -3.60
CA GLU A 41 13.98 1.50 -2.80
C GLU A 41 14.04 2.80 -3.61
N LEU A 42 12.99 3.60 -3.55
CA LEU A 42 12.98 4.94 -4.11
C LEU A 42 13.70 5.91 -3.16
N ARG A 43 15.04 5.94 -3.23
CA ARG A 43 15.87 6.78 -2.35
C ARG A 43 16.15 8.16 -2.91
N ASP A 44 16.64 8.19 -4.15
CA ASP A 44 17.08 9.40 -4.82
C ASP A 44 16.07 9.86 -5.87
N LEU A 45 16.13 11.16 -6.16
CA LEU A 45 15.26 11.83 -7.11
C LEU A 45 15.29 11.17 -8.49
N GLU A 46 16.48 10.77 -8.95
CA GLU A 46 16.64 10.22 -10.30
C GLU A 46 16.00 8.83 -10.45
N THR A 47 16.09 8.01 -9.42
CA THR A 47 15.42 6.69 -9.35
C THR A 47 13.91 6.87 -9.29
N MET A 48 13.41 7.83 -8.50
CA MET A 48 11.97 8.19 -8.47
C MET A 48 11.47 8.65 -9.83
N GLU A 49 12.16 9.58 -10.49
CA GLU A 49 11.81 10.05 -11.83
C GLU A 49 11.74 8.91 -12.85
N SER A 50 12.74 8.03 -12.82
CA SER A 50 12.83 6.91 -13.76
C SER A 50 11.68 5.90 -13.54
N ALA A 51 11.35 5.62 -12.28
CA ALA A 51 10.22 4.76 -11.93
C ALA A 51 8.87 5.35 -12.36
N LEU A 52 8.67 6.66 -12.14
CA LEU A 52 7.45 7.36 -12.57
C LEU A 52 7.30 7.37 -14.10
N ARG A 53 8.38 7.64 -14.84
CA ARG A 53 8.37 7.57 -16.32
C ARG A 53 8.08 6.16 -16.84
N ALA A 54 8.63 5.14 -16.18
CA ALA A 54 8.33 3.75 -16.53
C ALA A 54 6.85 3.44 -16.34
N ALA A 55 6.27 3.84 -15.20
CA ALA A 55 4.84 3.66 -14.93
C ALA A 55 3.95 4.43 -15.93
N GLU A 56 4.32 5.66 -16.27
CA GLU A 56 3.59 6.49 -17.24
C GLU A 56 3.59 5.91 -18.66
N THR A 57 4.64 5.17 -19.02
CA THR A 57 4.76 4.51 -20.34
C THR A 57 4.09 3.13 -20.40
N GLY A 58 3.32 2.75 -19.36
CA GLY A 58 2.48 1.55 -19.34
C GLY A 58 3.10 0.34 -18.65
N HIS A 59 4.28 0.46 -18.05
CA HIS A 59 4.91 -0.62 -17.31
C HIS A 59 4.31 -0.77 -15.92
N LEU A 60 4.15 -2.01 -15.43
CA LEU A 60 3.79 -2.22 -14.03
C LEU A 60 5.05 -2.08 -13.16
N VAL A 61 5.10 -1.04 -12.34
CA VAL A 61 6.26 -0.75 -11.48
C VAL A 61 5.95 -1.07 -10.03
N PHE A 62 6.77 -1.92 -9.42
CA PHE A 62 6.80 -2.14 -7.98
C PHE A 62 8.01 -1.41 -7.39
N SER A 63 7.80 -0.72 -6.26
CA SER A 63 8.91 -0.19 -5.48
C SER A 63 8.56 -0.03 -4.01
N THR A 64 9.57 0.25 -3.20
CA THR A 64 9.45 0.43 -1.75
C THR A 64 9.88 1.83 -1.32
N VAL A 65 9.25 2.31 -0.25
CA VAL A 65 9.58 3.55 0.46
C VAL A 65 9.42 3.33 1.96
N HIS A 66 10.16 4.08 2.78
CA HIS A 66 10.12 3.99 4.25
C HIS A 66 9.05 4.90 4.85
N THR A 67 7.79 4.66 4.49
CA THR A 67 6.63 5.39 4.99
C THR A 67 5.62 4.43 5.62
N THR A 68 4.92 4.89 6.65
CA THR A 68 4.00 4.04 7.42
C THR A 68 2.54 4.13 6.96
N SER A 69 2.22 5.04 6.04
CA SER A 69 0.87 5.20 5.49
C SER A 69 0.85 5.52 3.99
N ALA A 70 -0.29 5.31 3.37
CA ALA A 70 -0.55 5.65 1.97
C ALA A 70 -0.47 7.16 1.73
N GLN A 71 -1.05 7.96 2.63
CA GLN A 71 -0.90 9.43 2.60
C GLN A 71 0.59 9.81 2.69
N GLY A 72 1.30 9.30 3.70
CA GLY A 72 2.70 9.63 3.93
C GLY A 72 3.59 9.24 2.75
N THR A 73 3.28 8.13 2.10
CA THR A 73 3.95 7.69 0.86
C THR A 73 3.83 8.73 -0.25
N ILE A 74 2.61 9.20 -0.53
CA ILE A 74 2.38 10.20 -1.58
C ILE A 74 3.10 11.52 -1.24
N THR A 75 2.94 12.00 -0.01
CA THR A 75 3.62 13.22 0.47
C THR A 75 5.14 13.09 0.33
N ARG A 76 5.73 11.98 0.79
CA ARG A 76 7.18 11.76 0.75
C ARG A 76 7.72 11.76 -0.67
N ILE A 77 7.03 11.12 -1.61
CA ILE A 77 7.45 11.09 -3.02
C ILE A 77 7.41 12.50 -3.60
N VAL A 78 6.31 13.24 -3.42
CA VAL A 78 6.20 14.62 -3.93
C VAL A 78 7.27 15.54 -3.33
N ASP A 79 7.52 15.42 -2.03
CA ASP A 79 8.47 16.29 -1.32
C ASP A 79 9.94 16.05 -1.68
N GLN A 80 10.28 14.95 -2.37
CA GLN A 80 11.64 14.79 -2.92
C GLN A 80 11.92 15.75 -4.08
N PHE A 81 10.88 16.24 -4.76
CA PHE A 81 11.03 17.08 -5.93
C PHE A 81 11.13 18.57 -5.57
N PRO A 82 11.87 19.35 -6.38
CA PRO A 82 11.89 20.81 -6.27
C PRO A 82 10.47 21.40 -6.29
N VAL A 83 10.24 22.45 -5.51
CA VAL A 83 8.89 23.06 -5.31
C VAL A 83 8.19 23.39 -6.63
N ASN A 84 8.92 23.85 -7.65
CA ASN A 84 8.39 24.18 -8.97
C ASN A 84 7.92 22.94 -9.77
N GLN A 85 8.36 21.74 -9.41
CA GLN A 85 8.00 20.47 -10.06
C GLN A 85 6.95 19.67 -9.28
N GLN A 86 6.78 19.92 -7.98
CA GLN A 86 5.87 19.15 -7.12
C GLN A 86 4.44 19.06 -7.64
N ASN A 87 3.93 20.13 -8.27
CA ASN A 87 2.60 20.11 -8.87
C ASN A 87 2.49 19.13 -10.05
N GLN A 88 3.51 19.11 -10.91
CA GLN A 88 3.57 18.18 -12.03
C GLN A 88 3.62 16.73 -11.54
N ILE A 89 4.49 16.43 -10.57
CA ILE A 89 4.66 15.09 -10.01
C ILE A 89 3.39 14.60 -9.34
N ARG A 90 2.68 15.48 -8.63
CA ARG A 90 1.39 15.14 -8.02
C ARG A 90 0.33 14.81 -9.06
N ILE A 91 0.27 15.56 -10.16
CA ILE A 91 -0.64 15.24 -11.28
C ILE A 91 -0.28 13.88 -11.88
N GLN A 92 1.02 13.61 -12.12
CA GLN A 92 1.51 12.34 -12.66
C GLN A 92 1.21 11.16 -11.71
N LEU A 93 1.41 11.31 -10.41
CA LEU A 93 1.04 10.31 -9.41
C LEU A 93 -0.45 10.04 -9.39
N SER A 94 -1.30 11.06 -9.61
CA SER A 94 -2.75 10.88 -9.64
C SER A 94 -3.24 9.96 -10.76
N THR A 95 -2.44 9.77 -11.81
CA THR A 95 -2.78 8.93 -12.96
C THR A 95 -2.00 7.62 -13.01
N THR A 96 -0.80 7.56 -12.42
CA THR A 96 0.10 6.40 -12.51
C THR A 96 0.11 5.52 -11.26
N LEU A 97 -0.17 6.07 -10.07
CA LEU A 97 -0.19 5.28 -8.84
C LEU A 97 -1.40 4.34 -8.84
N ILE A 98 -1.16 3.04 -8.67
CA ILE A 98 -2.22 2.02 -8.64
C ILE A 98 -2.65 1.73 -7.20
N ALA A 99 -1.70 1.50 -6.30
CA ALA A 99 -1.97 1.15 -4.92
C ALA A 99 -0.77 1.46 -4.01
N VAL A 100 -1.03 1.57 -2.71
CA VAL A 100 0.00 1.62 -1.66
C VAL A 100 -0.35 0.59 -0.59
N LEU A 101 0.64 -0.22 -0.21
CA LEU A 101 0.58 -1.16 0.90
C LEU A 101 1.63 -0.75 1.93
N SER A 102 1.20 -0.24 3.08
CA SER A 102 2.07 0.10 4.20
C SER A 102 1.98 -1.00 5.25
N GLN A 103 3.12 -1.56 5.66
CA GLN A 103 3.17 -2.77 6.49
C GLN A 103 4.05 -2.57 7.72
N THR A 104 3.67 -3.22 8.83
CA THR A 104 4.50 -3.41 10.01
C THR A 104 4.41 -4.85 10.50
N LEU A 105 5.49 -5.36 11.08
CA LEU A 105 5.59 -6.75 11.54
C LEU A 105 5.55 -6.79 13.06
N ILE A 106 4.57 -7.50 13.60
CA ILE A 106 4.27 -7.53 15.03
C ILE A 106 4.50 -8.96 15.56
N PRO A 107 5.13 -9.12 16.74
CA PRO A 107 5.23 -10.41 17.41
C PRO A 107 3.86 -11.04 17.60
N ARG A 108 3.77 -12.35 17.34
CA ARG A 108 2.55 -13.10 17.59
C ARG A 108 2.52 -13.63 19.02
N ILE A 109 1.33 -13.64 19.62
CA ILE A 109 1.10 -14.24 20.94
C ILE A 109 0.52 -15.66 20.88
N ASP A 110 -0.09 -16.02 19.74
CA ASP A 110 -0.74 -17.31 19.55
C ASP A 110 0.23 -18.40 19.07
N VAL A 111 1.21 -18.04 18.23
CA VAL A 111 2.23 -18.95 17.71
C VAL A 111 3.60 -18.25 17.61
N ARG A 112 4.68 -19.03 17.56
CA ARG A 112 6.02 -18.48 17.32
C ARG A 112 6.09 -17.82 15.95
N GLY A 113 6.47 -16.54 15.91
CA GLY A 113 6.72 -15.80 14.68
C GLY A 113 6.25 -14.36 14.75
N ARG A 114 6.07 -13.75 13.59
CA ARG A 114 5.50 -12.40 13.43
C ARG A 114 4.32 -12.45 12.46
N ILE A 115 3.42 -11.50 12.59
CA ILE A 115 2.31 -11.27 11.65
C ILE A 115 2.41 -9.86 11.08
N ALA A 116 2.04 -9.69 9.82
CA ALA A 116 1.94 -8.37 9.20
C ALA A 116 0.60 -7.71 9.54
N ALA A 117 0.68 -6.53 10.16
CA ALA A 117 -0.41 -5.56 10.14
C ALA A 117 -0.15 -4.59 8.98
N PHE A 118 -1.21 -4.15 8.30
CA PHE A 118 -1.05 -3.31 7.13
C PHE A 118 -2.21 -2.36 6.92
N GLU A 119 -1.88 -1.22 6.32
CA GLU A 119 -2.79 -0.31 5.63
C GLU A 119 -2.72 -0.60 4.13
N PHE A 120 -3.88 -0.68 3.49
CA PHE A 120 -3.97 -0.92 2.05
C PHE A 120 -4.89 0.11 1.39
N MET A 121 -4.37 0.76 0.35
CA MET A 121 -5.10 1.75 -0.44
C MET A 121 -4.95 1.41 -1.93
N VAL A 122 -6.08 1.35 -2.64
CA VAL A 122 -6.10 1.36 -4.12
C VAL A 122 -6.46 2.76 -4.59
N VAL A 123 -5.84 3.25 -5.65
CA VAL A 123 -6.13 4.59 -6.18
C VAL A 123 -7.41 4.54 -7.01
N THR A 124 -8.48 5.06 -6.43
CA THR A 124 -9.77 5.29 -7.12
C THR A 124 -9.80 6.68 -7.73
N ASN A 125 -10.81 6.97 -8.57
CA ASN A 125 -11.04 8.33 -9.11
C ASN A 125 -11.13 9.39 -7.99
N ALA A 126 -11.73 9.06 -6.85
CA ALA A 126 -11.83 9.97 -5.72
C ALA A 126 -10.44 10.26 -5.10
N ILE A 127 -9.63 9.22 -4.88
CA ILE A 127 -8.27 9.37 -4.34
C ILE A 127 -7.36 10.09 -5.35
N ALA A 128 -7.45 9.76 -6.64
CA ALA A 128 -6.75 10.47 -7.70
C ALA A 128 -7.06 11.97 -7.70
N ASN A 129 -8.33 12.35 -7.51
CA ASN A 129 -8.72 13.75 -7.37
C ASN A 129 -8.12 14.40 -6.11
N LEU A 130 -8.14 13.69 -4.97
CA LEU A 130 -7.51 14.19 -3.73
C LEU A 130 -6.00 14.41 -3.90
N ILE A 131 -5.32 13.50 -4.61
CA ILE A 131 -3.91 13.67 -4.97
C ILE A 131 -3.78 14.93 -5.83
N ARG A 132 -4.50 15.06 -6.93
CA ARG A 132 -4.40 16.21 -7.86
C ARG A 132 -4.61 17.57 -7.18
N GLU A 133 -5.60 17.65 -6.30
CA GLU A 133 -5.97 18.88 -5.58
C GLU A 133 -5.13 19.17 -4.33
N ASN A 134 -4.09 18.35 -4.07
CA ASN A 134 -3.26 18.47 -2.86
C ASN A 134 -4.05 18.35 -1.55
N LYS A 135 -5.04 17.45 -1.53
CA LYS A 135 -5.90 17.15 -0.36
C LYS A 135 -5.60 15.75 0.21
N VAL A 136 -4.34 15.34 0.18
CA VAL A 136 -3.90 14.00 0.60
C VAL A 136 -4.25 13.66 2.05
N TYR A 137 -4.37 14.66 2.93
CA TYR A 137 -4.83 14.49 4.31
C TYR A 137 -6.26 13.90 4.45
N ARG A 138 -7.06 13.90 3.37
CA ARG A 138 -8.39 13.26 3.33
C ARG A 138 -8.38 11.81 2.85
N ILE A 139 -7.22 11.29 2.44
CA ILE A 139 -7.08 9.91 1.98
C ILE A 139 -7.49 8.89 3.05
N PRO A 140 -7.14 9.04 4.35
CA PRO A 140 -7.58 8.10 5.38
C PRO A 140 -9.10 7.90 5.43
N SER A 141 -9.88 8.97 5.32
CA SER A 141 -11.36 8.88 5.24
C SER A 141 -11.84 8.18 3.97
N SER A 142 -11.11 8.34 2.86
CA SER A 142 -11.41 7.62 1.61
C SER A 142 -11.10 6.13 1.71
N ILE A 143 -10.03 5.75 2.43
CA ILE A 143 -9.70 4.35 2.74
C ILE A 143 -10.80 3.72 3.60
N GLN A 144 -11.25 4.41 4.66
CA GLN A 144 -12.31 3.91 5.56
C GLN A 144 -13.63 3.61 4.83
N THR A 145 -13.99 4.46 3.86
CA THR A 145 -15.20 4.29 3.03
C THR A 145 -14.98 3.38 1.82
N GLY A 146 -13.72 2.99 1.56
CA GLY A 146 -13.27 2.21 0.41
C GLY A 146 -13.31 0.69 0.60
N LYS A 147 -14.02 0.17 1.61
CA LYS A 147 -14.04 -1.28 1.96
C LYS A 147 -14.40 -2.21 0.80
N LYS A 148 -15.24 -1.77 -0.14
CA LYS A 148 -15.59 -2.52 -1.36
C LYS A 148 -14.41 -2.80 -2.29
N PHE A 149 -13.33 -2.05 -2.15
CA PHE A 149 -12.05 -2.23 -2.84
C PHE A 149 -11.00 -2.87 -1.93
N GLU A 150 -11.44 -3.52 -0.85
CA GLU A 150 -10.60 -4.13 0.18
C GLU A 150 -9.64 -3.16 0.89
N MET A 151 -9.92 -1.85 0.78
CA MET A 151 -9.15 -0.83 1.49
C MET A 151 -9.34 -0.93 2.98
N ARG A 152 -8.27 -0.65 3.72
CA ARG A 152 -8.26 -0.72 5.17
C ARG A 152 -7.16 0.14 5.77
N LEU A 153 -7.46 0.81 6.88
CA LEU A 153 -6.44 1.51 7.66
C LEU A 153 -5.62 0.54 8.53
N LEU A 154 -4.39 0.94 8.88
CA LEU A 154 -3.51 0.15 9.75
C LEU A 154 -4.19 -0.17 11.08
N ASP A 155 -4.73 0.84 11.75
CA ASP A 155 -5.36 0.72 13.07
C ASP A 155 -6.60 -0.18 13.05
N GLU A 156 -7.33 -0.23 11.94
CA GLU A 156 -8.43 -1.18 11.77
C GLU A 156 -7.91 -2.61 11.68
N HIS A 157 -6.77 -2.85 11.03
CA HIS A 157 -6.15 -4.17 10.96
C HIS A 157 -5.55 -4.57 12.31
N LEU A 158 -4.85 -3.67 12.99
CA LEU A 158 -4.35 -3.87 14.35
C LEU A 158 -5.46 -4.27 15.31
N PHE A 159 -6.58 -3.53 15.31
CA PHE A 159 -7.76 -3.85 16.11
C PHE A 159 -8.24 -5.29 15.86
N GLN A 160 -8.36 -5.71 14.60
CA GLN A 160 -8.81 -7.06 14.29
C GLN A 160 -7.81 -8.13 14.73
N LEU A 161 -6.51 -7.89 14.57
CA LEU A 161 -5.49 -8.84 15.03
C LEU A 161 -5.51 -9.00 16.56
N VAL A 162 -5.82 -7.93 17.30
CA VAL A 162 -6.05 -7.98 18.75
C VAL A 162 -7.29 -8.81 19.07
N ILE A 163 -8.43 -8.53 18.42
CA ILE A 163 -9.68 -9.26 18.70
C ILE A 163 -9.58 -10.74 18.32
N ASP A 164 -8.85 -11.05 17.26
CA ASP A 164 -8.54 -12.42 16.84
C ASP A 164 -7.57 -13.13 17.81
N GLY A 165 -7.03 -12.43 18.82
CA GLY A 165 -6.08 -12.99 19.79
C GLY A 165 -4.69 -13.29 19.20
N LYS A 166 -4.31 -12.64 18.10
CA LYS A 166 -3.05 -12.91 17.37
C LYS A 166 -1.88 -12.07 17.87
N ILE A 167 -2.15 -10.86 18.36
CA ILE A 167 -1.13 -9.92 18.85
C ILE A 167 -1.54 -9.35 20.21
N ASP A 168 -0.54 -8.91 20.98
CA ASP A 168 -0.79 -8.23 22.25
C ASP A 168 -1.35 -6.81 22.03
N ILE A 169 -2.15 -6.33 22.99
CA ILE A 169 -2.73 -4.98 22.94
C ILE A 169 -1.64 -3.92 22.99
N LYS A 170 -0.62 -4.13 23.82
CA LYS A 170 0.47 -3.16 23.96
C LYS A 170 1.21 -3.01 22.64
N ASP A 171 1.58 -4.13 22.03
CA ASP A 171 2.28 -4.12 20.73
C ASP A 171 1.42 -3.49 19.62
N ALA A 172 0.09 -3.67 19.67
CA ALA A 172 -0.81 -3.03 18.74
C ALA A 172 -0.86 -1.50 18.93
N ILE A 173 -0.95 -1.02 20.18
CA ILE A 173 -0.97 0.41 20.51
C ILE A 173 0.36 1.07 20.13
N ASP A 174 1.50 0.41 20.38
CA ASP A 174 2.84 0.92 20.04
C ASP A 174 3.05 1.11 18.53
N GLN A 175 2.28 0.41 17.69
CA GLN A 175 2.36 0.46 16.22
C GLN A 175 1.23 1.28 15.57
N ALA A 176 0.25 1.76 16.34
CA ALA A 176 -0.92 2.46 15.81
C ALA A 176 -0.58 3.87 15.32
N HIS A 177 -1.32 4.34 14.30
CA HIS A 177 -1.28 5.74 13.87
C HIS A 177 -2.03 6.65 14.86
N GLU A 178 -3.13 6.16 15.45
CA GLU A 178 -3.90 6.84 16.49
C GLU A 178 -4.00 5.96 17.76
N PRO A 179 -2.92 5.88 18.57
CA PRO A 179 -2.85 4.98 19.74
C PRO A 179 -4.01 5.13 20.72
N SER A 180 -4.39 6.38 21.04
CA SER A 180 -5.49 6.67 21.97
C SER A 180 -6.85 6.17 21.42
N ALA A 181 -7.13 6.42 20.14
CA ALA A 181 -8.38 5.99 19.51
C ALA A 181 -8.46 4.46 19.42
N LEU A 182 -7.34 3.80 19.10
CA LEU A 182 -7.27 2.34 19.10
C LEU A 182 -7.51 1.76 20.50
N GLN A 183 -6.90 2.34 21.54
CA GLN A 183 -7.09 1.90 22.92
C GLN A 183 -8.55 2.02 23.35
N GLU A 184 -9.17 3.18 23.14
CA GLU A 184 -10.59 3.41 23.45
C GLU A 184 -11.49 2.39 22.73
N LYS A 185 -11.20 2.10 21.46
CA LYS A 185 -11.93 1.11 20.67
C LYS A 185 -11.79 -0.31 21.24
N ILE A 186 -10.59 -0.71 21.64
CA ILE A 186 -10.34 -2.02 22.26
C ILE A 186 -11.10 -2.14 23.59
N GLU A 187 -11.09 -1.09 24.41
CA GLU A 187 -11.83 -1.07 25.68
C GLU A 187 -13.34 -1.12 25.49
N ALA A 188 -13.88 -0.36 24.53
CA ALA A 188 -15.29 -0.39 24.19
C ALA A 188 -15.73 -1.80 23.74
N PHE A 189 -14.90 -2.48 22.94
CA PHE A 189 -15.17 -3.86 22.53
C PHE A 189 -15.18 -4.82 23.73
N ARG A 190 -14.20 -4.72 24.64
CA ARG A 190 -14.14 -5.54 25.87
C ARG A 190 -15.33 -5.32 26.79
N LYS A 191 -15.90 -4.11 26.80
CA LYS A 191 -17.11 -3.74 27.55
C LYS A 191 -18.40 -4.16 26.84
N GLY A 192 -18.33 -4.76 25.65
CA GLY A 192 -19.49 -5.16 24.85
C GLY A 192 -20.25 -3.99 24.22
N GLN A 193 -19.64 -2.81 24.14
CA GLN A 193 -20.28 -1.59 23.61
C GLN A 193 -20.22 -1.50 22.08
N ILE A 194 -19.29 -2.24 21.46
CA ILE A 194 -19.18 -2.38 20.00
C ILE A 194 -19.04 -3.86 19.63
N THR A 195 -19.64 -4.25 18.52
CA THR A 195 -19.51 -5.60 17.94
C THR A 195 -18.60 -5.56 16.71
N LEU A 196 -17.98 -6.69 16.40
CA LEU A 196 -17.28 -6.83 15.12
C LEU A 196 -18.32 -6.73 13.98
N PRO A 197 -18.00 -6.06 12.86
CA PRO A 197 -18.79 -6.21 11.65
C PRO A 197 -18.81 -7.70 11.28
N GLN A 198 -20.01 -8.27 11.16
CA GLN A 198 -20.18 -9.68 10.81
C GLN A 198 -19.52 -9.92 9.44
N ARG A 199 -18.57 -10.86 9.39
CA ARG A 199 -17.92 -11.26 8.13
C ARG A 199 -18.90 -11.86 7.11
N GLU A 200 -20.10 -12.26 7.56
CA GLU A 200 -21.08 -13.02 6.77
C GLU A 200 -21.80 -12.15 5.72
N GLU A 201 -22.14 -10.89 6.02
CA GLU A 201 -22.89 -10.03 5.08
C GLU A 201 -22.08 -9.63 3.82
N ALA A 202 -20.74 -9.58 3.92
CA ALA A 202 -19.88 -9.22 2.78
C ALA A 202 -19.71 -10.37 1.79
N VAL A 203 -19.73 -11.63 2.28
CA VAL A 203 -19.60 -12.82 1.45
C VAL A 203 -20.92 -13.13 0.74
N GLU A 204 -22.06 -12.95 1.42
CA GLU A 204 -23.38 -13.11 0.81
C GLU A 204 -23.67 -12.04 -0.25
N ALA A 205 -23.33 -10.77 0.02
CA ALA A 205 -23.51 -9.69 -0.95
C ALA A 205 -22.64 -9.85 -2.22
N GLN A 206 -21.42 -10.40 -2.09
CA GLN A 206 -20.55 -10.74 -3.23
C GLN A 206 -21.08 -11.94 -4.01
N ALA A 207 -21.56 -12.98 -3.32
CA ALA A 207 -22.13 -14.17 -3.96
C ALA A 207 -23.44 -13.86 -4.73
N GLU A 208 -24.26 -12.92 -4.23
CA GLU A 208 -25.47 -12.46 -4.94
C GLU A 208 -25.15 -11.60 -6.17
N GLN A 209 -24.10 -10.76 -6.11
CA GLN A 209 -23.66 -9.96 -7.25
C GLN A 209 -23.04 -10.83 -8.37
N GLU A 210 -22.21 -11.82 -8.02
CA GLU A 210 -21.66 -12.77 -9.01
C GLU A 210 -22.75 -13.63 -9.67
N ASN A 211 -23.75 -14.08 -8.92
CA ASN A 211 -24.88 -14.84 -9.47
C ASN A 211 -25.80 -14.01 -10.40
N THR A 212 -25.85 -12.69 -10.21
CA THR A 212 -26.66 -11.79 -11.05
C THR A 212 -25.95 -11.48 -12.37
N VAL A 213 -24.62 -11.44 -12.37
CA VAL A 213 -23.80 -11.22 -13.58
C VAL A 213 -23.73 -12.48 -14.45
N LEU A 214 -23.75 -13.68 -13.85
CA LEU A 214 -23.74 -14.95 -14.60
C LEU A 214 -25.11 -15.34 -15.20
N ARG A 215 -26.18 -14.61 -14.88
CA ARG A 215 -27.55 -14.84 -15.40
C ARG A 215 -27.98 -13.84 -16.48
N ARG A 216 -27.07 -13.00 -16.98
CA ARG A 216 -27.28 -12.09 -18.12
C ARG A 216 -26.28 -12.39 -19.22
#